data_AF-A0A095AHL6-F1
#
_entry.id   AF-A0A095AHL6-F1
#
_cell.length_a   1.000
_cell.length_b   1.000
_cell.length_c   1.000
_cell.angle_alpha   90.00
_cell.angle_beta   90.00
_cell.angle_gamma   90.00
#
_symmetry.space_group_name_H-M   'P 1'
#
loop_
_entity.id
_entity.type
_entity.pdbx_description
1 polymer ?
#
loop_
_entity_poly.entity_id
_entity_poly.type
_entity_poly.pdbx_seq_one_letter_code
_entity_poly.pdbx_strand_id
1 'polypeptide(L)'
;MEAPPIILVGHSMGGAVAVHVACKRTIPSLAGLVVIDVVEGSALSSLRGMTAFLRGRPQSFLSLPQAIEWSVRSSQIRNVNSARVSFPGQLKRITSGQTATSELDSGIAVLSKTVPSIPSVTSTLDGRVSSVSRLSSQPLVEDSEIDNSRSSEINSENNLEVDQNSTSLPSCHNDADSLQYNTENVSVDSSKFSSQSIGESIHSISGSTLPSFTDSSTISKHSGLVTCQSDRPQYTWRIDLIKTQPFWQGWFSGLSKLFLSIPEPKLLLLADADRLDKDLTIGQMQGKFQVQLFPRAGHAVQEDTPDRVAECLARFLVRNRFTEARSDL
;
A
#
# COMPACT_ATOMS: atom_id res chain seq x y z
N MET A 1 -21.12 -29.73 7.41
CA MET A 1 -20.54 -28.60 8.18
C MET A 1 -20.77 -27.34 7.38
N GLU A 2 -21.31 -26.31 8.00
CA GLU A 2 -21.41 -24.98 7.41
C GLU A 2 -19.99 -24.39 7.29
N ALA A 3 -19.68 -23.74 6.18
CA ALA A 3 -18.36 -23.15 5.98
C ALA A 3 -18.16 -21.98 6.95
N PRO A 4 -16.96 -21.81 7.55
CA PRO A 4 -16.72 -20.74 8.50
C PRO A 4 -16.92 -19.36 7.83
N PRO A 5 -17.35 -18.34 8.60
CA PRO A 5 -17.52 -16.99 8.08
C PRO A 5 -16.18 -16.45 7.57
N ILE A 6 -16.17 -15.95 6.34
CA ILE A 6 -14.98 -15.40 5.67
C ILE A 6 -15.11 -13.88 5.59
N ILE A 7 -14.04 -13.19 5.93
CA ILE A 7 -13.94 -11.74 5.78
C ILE A 7 -12.86 -11.46 4.75
N LEU A 8 -13.25 -10.77 3.67
CA LEU A 8 -12.31 -10.36 2.64
C LEU A 8 -11.66 -9.04 3.04
N VAL A 9 -10.34 -8.97 2.93
CA VAL A 9 -9.56 -7.76 3.16
C VAL A 9 -8.70 -7.51 1.92
N GLY A 10 -8.80 -6.32 1.35
CA GLY A 10 -8.00 -5.94 0.19
C GLY A 10 -7.54 -4.49 0.24
N HIS A 11 -6.28 -4.27 -0.11
CA HIS A 11 -5.67 -2.94 -0.24
C HIS A 11 -5.52 -2.55 -1.70
N SER A 12 -5.78 -1.29 -2.04
CA SER A 12 -5.52 -0.73 -3.38
C SER A 12 -6.12 -1.59 -4.50
N MET A 13 -5.32 -2.05 -5.47
CA MET A 13 -5.71 -3.01 -6.51
C MET A 13 -6.31 -4.31 -5.94
N GLY A 14 -5.78 -4.82 -4.83
CA GLY A 14 -6.34 -5.98 -4.13
C GLY A 14 -7.71 -5.69 -3.48
N GLY A 15 -7.96 -4.44 -3.08
CA GLY A 15 -9.27 -3.98 -2.62
C GLY A 15 -10.33 -4.07 -3.72
N ALA A 16 -9.97 -3.67 -4.94
CA ALA A 16 -10.84 -3.84 -6.10
C ALA A 16 -11.16 -5.31 -6.36
N VAL A 17 -10.15 -6.19 -6.34
CA VAL A 17 -10.37 -7.65 -6.47
C VAL A 17 -11.30 -8.18 -5.38
N ALA A 18 -11.12 -7.78 -4.12
CA ALA A 18 -11.98 -8.19 -3.02
C ALA A 18 -13.45 -7.77 -3.22
N VAL A 19 -13.70 -6.54 -3.69
CA VAL A 19 -15.05 -6.05 -4.03
C VAL A 19 -15.66 -6.87 -5.17
N HIS A 20 -14.92 -7.14 -6.23
CA HIS A 20 -15.40 -7.95 -7.37
C HIS A 20 -15.74 -9.37 -6.95
N VAL A 21 -14.90 -10.01 -6.14
CA VAL A 21 -15.16 -11.37 -5.59
C VAL A 21 -16.40 -11.36 -4.71
N ALA A 22 -16.54 -10.38 -3.82
CA ALA A 22 -17.71 -10.24 -2.95
C ALA A 22 -19.00 -10.01 -3.77
N CYS A 23 -18.96 -9.14 -4.77
CA CYS A 23 -20.12 -8.87 -5.63
C CYS A 23 -20.54 -10.08 -6.46
N LYS A 24 -19.58 -10.90 -6.93
CA LYS A 24 -19.87 -12.14 -7.68
C LYS A 24 -20.44 -13.27 -6.81
N ARG A 25 -20.45 -13.11 -5.48
CA ARG A 25 -20.96 -14.11 -4.51
C ARG A 25 -20.30 -15.49 -4.68
N THR A 26 -19.03 -15.53 -5.09
CA THR A 26 -18.29 -16.80 -5.27
C THR A 26 -17.86 -17.44 -3.96
N ILE A 27 -17.92 -16.70 -2.84
CA ILE A 27 -17.64 -17.20 -1.49
C ILE A 27 -18.98 -17.25 -0.74
N PRO A 28 -19.62 -18.43 -0.61
CA PRO A 28 -20.94 -18.54 0.02
C PRO A 28 -20.96 -18.11 1.48
N SER A 29 -19.85 -18.28 2.21
CA SER A 29 -19.72 -17.89 3.61
C SER A 29 -19.11 -16.50 3.81
N LEU A 30 -19.18 -15.62 2.81
CA LEU A 30 -18.74 -14.23 2.97
C LEU A 30 -19.57 -13.54 4.06
N ALA A 31 -18.90 -13.09 5.11
CA ALA A 31 -19.51 -12.43 6.26
C ALA A 31 -19.21 -10.93 6.29
N GLY A 32 -18.12 -10.46 5.68
CA GLY A 32 -17.76 -9.05 5.71
C GLY A 32 -16.68 -8.70 4.68
N LEU A 33 -16.55 -7.39 4.43
CA LEU A 33 -15.59 -6.85 3.47
C LEU A 33 -14.86 -5.64 4.05
N VAL A 34 -13.53 -5.66 3.99
CA VAL A 34 -12.66 -4.55 4.36
C VAL A 34 -11.86 -4.11 3.14
N VAL A 35 -11.93 -2.82 2.84
CA VAL A 35 -11.23 -2.20 1.72
C VAL A 35 -10.29 -1.14 2.26
N ILE A 36 -9.03 -1.16 1.83
CA ILE A 36 -7.97 -0.27 2.33
C ILE A 36 -7.46 0.61 1.20
N ASP A 37 -7.54 1.92 1.39
CA ASP A 37 -7.04 3.01 0.56
C ASP A 37 -7.32 2.86 -0.95
N VAL A 38 -8.59 2.64 -1.30
CA VAL A 38 -9.06 2.70 -2.69
C VAL A 38 -10.46 3.30 -2.78
N VAL A 39 -10.60 4.26 -3.69
CA VAL A 39 -11.87 4.83 -4.15
C VAL A 39 -11.79 4.99 -5.66
N GLU A 40 -12.89 4.76 -6.38
CA GLU A 40 -12.89 4.75 -7.85
C GLU A 40 -12.27 6.00 -8.47
N GLY A 41 -12.75 7.20 -8.09
CA GLY A 41 -12.29 8.45 -8.67
C GLY A 41 -10.79 8.70 -8.47
N SER A 42 -10.29 8.53 -7.24
CA SER A 42 -8.88 8.73 -6.92
C SER A 42 -7.99 7.64 -7.54
N ALA A 43 -8.47 6.39 -7.62
CA ALA A 43 -7.76 5.29 -8.26
C ALA A 43 -7.59 5.54 -9.76
N LEU A 44 -8.67 5.85 -10.48
CA LEU A 44 -8.62 6.11 -11.93
C LEU A 44 -7.75 7.32 -12.29
N SER A 45 -7.79 8.38 -11.47
CA SER A 45 -6.89 9.52 -11.63
C SER A 45 -5.42 9.09 -11.47
N SER A 46 -5.12 8.29 -10.45
CA SER A 46 -3.77 7.81 -10.14
C SER A 46 -3.20 6.86 -11.20
N LEU A 47 -4.06 6.12 -11.93
CA LEU A 47 -3.62 5.22 -13.00
C LEU A 47 -2.84 5.93 -14.11
N ARG A 48 -3.14 7.20 -14.40
CA ARG A 48 -2.48 7.98 -15.46
C ARG A 48 -0.97 8.11 -15.26
N GLY A 49 -0.53 8.23 -14.00
CA GLY A 49 0.89 8.35 -13.64
C GLY A 49 1.56 7.01 -13.32
N MET A 50 0.79 5.92 -13.17
CA MET A 50 1.30 4.65 -12.64
C MET A 50 2.37 4.03 -13.54
N THR A 51 2.21 4.10 -14.86
CA THR A 51 3.21 3.58 -15.81
C THR A 51 4.56 4.29 -15.67
N ALA A 52 4.56 5.61 -15.53
CA ALA A 52 5.78 6.39 -15.32
C ALA A 52 6.40 6.04 -13.95
N PHE A 53 5.59 5.93 -12.91
CA PHE A 53 6.04 5.53 -11.57
C PHE A 53 6.72 4.15 -11.58
N LEU A 54 6.10 3.14 -12.21
CA LEU A 54 6.67 1.78 -12.30
C LEU A 54 7.99 1.75 -13.05
N ARG A 55 8.10 2.50 -14.15
CA ARG A 55 9.34 2.61 -14.95
C ARG A 55 10.45 3.36 -14.21
N GLY A 56 10.09 4.31 -13.34
CA GLY A 56 11.04 5.07 -12.52
C GLY A 56 11.63 4.30 -11.32
N ARG A 57 11.14 3.09 -11.01
CA ARG A 57 11.68 2.29 -9.90
C ARG A 57 13.04 1.69 -10.28
N PRO A 58 13.94 1.48 -9.29
CA PRO A 58 15.09 0.61 -9.48
C PRO A 58 14.63 -0.76 -9.99
N GLN A 59 15.23 -1.24 -11.08
CA GLN A 59 14.86 -2.53 -11.67
C GLN A 59 15.47 -3.72 -10.90
N SER A 60 16.47 -3.45 -10.07
CA SER A 60 17.14 -4.43 -9.25
C SER A 60 17.83 -3.77 -8.05
N PHE A 61 18.19 -4.59 -7.06
CA PHE A 61 18.81 -4.18 -5.82
C PHE A 61 20.01 -5.08 -5.53
N LEU A 62 21.08 -4.51 -4.96
CA LEU A 62 22.28 -5.23 -4.54
C LEU A 62 22.04 -6.10 -3.31
N SER A 63 21.12 -5.71 -2.42
CA SER A 63 20.83 -6.43 -1.18
C SER A 63 19.40 -6.13 -0.69
N LEU A 64 18.89 -6.95 0.25
CA LEU A 64 17.58 -6.67 0.86
C LEU A 64 17.57 -5.36 1.64
N PRO A 65 18.57 -5.03 2.47
CA PRO A 65 18.58 -3.75 3.18
C PRO A 65 18.55 -2.53 2.26
N GLN A 66 19.25 -2.57 1.12
CA GLN A 66 19.18 -1.49 0.13
C GLN A 66 17.76 -1.32 -0.43
N ALA A 67 17.07 -2.43 -0.69
CA ALA A 67 15.71 -2.41 -1.19
C ALA A 67 14.73 -1.87 -0.15
N ILE A 68 14.86 -2.30 1.11
CA ILE A 68 14.08 -1.78 2.24
C ILE A 68 14.34 -0.28 2.43
N GLU A 69 15.60 0.16 2.42
CA GLU A 69 15.97 1.57 2.52
C GLU A 69 15.32 2.40 1.40
N TRP A 70 15.36 1.91 0.15
CA TRP A 70 14.69 2.56 -0.96
C TRP A 70 13.18 2.69 -0.74
N SER A 71 12.51 1.66 -0.20
CA SER A 71 11.07 1.68 0.07
C SER A 71 10.68 2.77 1.09
N VAL A 72 11.51 2.96 2.11
CA VAL A 72 11.32 3.98 3.14
C VAL A 72 11.63 5.36 2.58
N ARG A 73 12.76 5.52 1.90
CA ARG A 73 13.18 6.81 1.32
C ARG A 73 12.23 7.31 0.25
N SER A 74 11.63 6.41 -0.52
CA SER A 74 10.60 6.74 -1.52
C SER A 74 9.19 6.90 -0.91
N SER A 75 9.06 6.77 0.41
CA SER A 75 7.78 6.86 1.14
C SER A 75 6.71 5.88 0.67
N GLN A 76 7.09 4.74 0.08
CA GLN A 76 6.14 3.65 -0.21
C GLN A 76 5.62 3.04 1.09
N ILE A 77 6.52 2.85 2.05
CA ILE A 77 6.24 2.41 3.41
C ILE A 77 7.03 3.33 4.32
N ARG A 78 6.35 4.15 5.12
CA ARG A 78 6.96 5.15 6.00
C ARG A 78 7.50 4.51 7.28
N ASN A 79 6.88 3.41 7.73
CA ASN A 79 7.30 2.70 8.93
C ASN A 79 8.45 1.74 8.62
N VAL A 80 9.64 2.04 9.16
CA VAL A 80 10.87 1.24 8.94
C VAL A 80 10.71 -0.20 9.44
N ASN A 81 10.07 -0.39 10.60
CA ASN A 81 9.90 -1.73 11.17
C ASN A 81 8.96 -2.58 10.31
N SER A 82 7.84 -2.00 9.86
CA SER A 82 6.94 -2.67 8.91
C SER A 82 7.66 -2.98 7.60
N ALA A 83 8.39 -2.03 7.03
CA ALA A 83 9.12 -2.22 5.78
C ALA A 83 10.13 -3.38 5.85
N ARG A 84 10.80 -3.59 6.99
CA ARG A 84 11.70 -4.73 7.21
C ARG A 84 10.98 -6.08 7.15
N VAL A 85 9.70 -6.12 7.52
CA VAL A 85 8.87 -7.33 7.52
C VAL A 85 8.19 -7.55 6.18
N SER A 86 7.53 -6.53 5.62
CA SER A 86 6.64 -6.64 4.47
C SER A 86 7.35 -6.52 3.12
N PHE A 87 8.33 -5.61 3.01
CA PHE A 87 8.94 -5.26 1.73
C PHE A 87 9.70 -6.43 1.06
N PRO A 88 10.39 -7.34 1.78
CA PRO A 88 10.98 -8.53 1.18
C PRO A 88 9.98 -9.37 0.37
N GLY A 89 8.70 -9.40 0.75
CA GLY A 89 7.65 -10.12 0.02
C GLY A 89 7.43 -9.63 -1.43
N GLN A 90 7.91 -8.42 -1.75
CA GLN A 90 7.85 -7.82 -3.08
C GLN A 90 9.02 -8.22 -3.99
N LEU A 91 10.01 -8.94 -3.47
CA LEU A 91 11.26 -9.23 -4.16
C LEU A 91 11.49 -10.73 -4.36
N LYS A 92 12.31 -11.05 -5.36
CA LYS A 92 12.86 -12.38 -5.59
C LYS A 92 14.34 -12.29 -5.94
N ARG A 93 15.10 -13.34 -5.63
CA ARG A 93 16.50 -13.44 -6.04
C ARG A 93 16.59 -13.63 -7.55
N ILE A 94 17.52 -12.90 -8.17
CA ILE A 94 17.73 -12.94 -9.62
C ILE A 94 18.23 -14.31 -10.07
N THR A 95 19.16 -14.92 -9.33
CA THR A 95 19.82 -16.17 -9.74
C THR A 95 18.93 -17.40 -9.54
N SER A 96 18.23 -17.49 -8.41
CA SER A 96 17.42 -18.66 -8.03
C SER A 96 15.95 -18.51 -8.38
N GLY A 97 15.47 -17.28 -8.61
CA GLY A 97 14.04 -16.99 -8.76
C GLY A 97 13.21 -17.12 -7.47
N GLN A 98 13.82 -17.55 -6.36
CA GLN A 98 13.15 -17.73 -5.07
C GLN A 98 12.73 -16.39 -4.47
N THR A 99 11.62 -16.37 -3.73
CA THR A 99 11.18 -15.15 -3.05
C THR A 99 12.18 -14.76 -1.96
N ALA A 100 12.37 -13.45 -1.76
CA ALA A 100 13.28 -12.99 -0.72
C ALA A 100 12.84 -13.40 0.69
N THR A 101 11.54 -13.60 0.92
CA THR A 101 11.02 -14.16 2.18
C THR A 101 11.51 -15.59 2.42
N SER A 102 11.49 -16.45 1.40
CA SER A 102 12.00 -17.82 1.50
C SER A 102 13.49 -17.86 1.83
N GLU A 103 14.27 -16.92 1.28
CA GLU A 103 15.70 -16.78 1.61
C GLU A 103 15.95 -16.27 3.02
N LEU A 104 15.09 -15.39 3.52
CA LEU A 104 15.17 -14.91 4.91
C LEU A 104 14.88 -16.06 5.87
N ASP A 105 13.83 -16.83 5.63
CA ASP A 105 13.46 -17.99 6.45
C ASP A 105 14.55 -19.07 6.44
N SER A 106 15.21 -19.25 5.29
CA SER A 106 16.32 -20.19 5.13
C SER A 106 17.67 -19.67 5.63
N GLY A 107 17.75 -18.41 6.08
CA GLY A 107 18.98 -17.79 6.55
C GLY A 107 20.04 -17.58 5.47
N ILE A 108 19.65 -17.53 4.19
CA ILE A 108 20.56 -17.38 3.04
C ILE A 108 20.40 -16.03 2.32
N ALA A 109 19.55 -15.15 2.84
CA ALA A 109 19.33 -13.82 2.28
C ALA A 109 20.61 -12.98 2.29
N VAL A 110 20.79 -12.17 1.25
CA VAL A 110 21.93 -11.25 1.15
C VAL A 110 21.62 -9.97 1.92
N LEU A 111 22.34 -9.80 3.04
CA LEU A 111 22.13 -8.73 4.02
C LEU A 111 23.22 -7.65 4.01
N SER A 112 24.38 -7.85 3.38
CA SER A 112 25.43 -6.83 3.38
C SER A 112 26.23 -6.76 2.08
N LYS A 113 26.74 -5.55 1.83
CA LYS A 113 27.85 -5.27 0.91
C LYS A 113 29.11 -5.26 1.77
N THR A 114 30.05 -6.19 1.60
CA THR A 114 31.41 -5.95 2.10
C THR A 114 32.15 -5.09 1.09
N VAL A 115 32.53 -3.87 1.49
CA VAL A 115 33.68 -3.19 0.91
C VAL A 115 34.91 -3.81 1.58
N PRO A 116 35.94 -4.29 0.86
CA PRO A 116 37.16 -4.77 1.50
C PRO A 116 37.80 -3.62 2.26
N SER A 117 37.88 -3.74 3.59
CA SER A 117 38.80 -2.94 4.38
C SER A 117 40.21 -3.49 4.11
N ILE A 118 41.09 -2.63 3.58
CA ILE A 118 42.52 -2.90 3.45
C ILE A 118 43.05 -3.26 4.86
N PRO A 119 43.86 -4.32 5.03
CA PRO A 119 44.44 -4.62 6.34
C PRO A 119 45.36 -3.48 6.76
N SER A 120 45.05 -2.86 7.90
CA SER A 120 45.90 -1.91 8.58
C SER A 120 47.20 -2.60 9.00
N VAL A 121 48.29 -2.26 8.30
CA VAL A 121 49.65 -2.63 8.70
C VAL A 121 49.95 -1.96 10.04
N THR A 122 50.29 -2.79 11.03
CA THR A 122 50.80 -2.35 12.33
C THR A 122 52.33 -2.33 12.30
N SER A 123 52.95 -1.19 12.62
CA SER A 123 54.28 -1.06 13.26
C SER A 123 54.52 0.43 13.57
N THR A 124 54.29 0.86 14.82
CA THR A 124 55.26 1.10 15.92
C THR A 124 56.10 2.38 15.83
N LEU A 125 55.85 3.26 16.83
CA LEU A 125 56.74 4.22 17.52
C LEU A 125 57.43 5.34 16.70
N ASP A 126 57.06 6.60 16.94
CA ASP A 126 57.77 7.45 17.91
C ASP A 126 57.08 8.81 18.10
N GLY A 127 57.08 9.29 19.35
CA GLY A 127 56.47 10.55 19.75
C GLY A 127 57.36 11.76 19.45
N ARG A 128 56.74 12.84 18.93
CA ARG A 128 57.17 14.20 19.27
C ARG A 128 56.06 15.20 19.00
N VAL A 129 55.71 15.93 20.06
CA VAL A 129 54.81 17.07 20.05
C VAL A 129 55.50 18.26 19.40
N SER A 130 54.84 18.91 18.44
CA SER A 130 55.08 20.31 18.14
C SER A 130 53.85 20.92 17.47
N SER A 131 53.23 21.82 18.22
CA SER A 131 52.24 22.83 17.87
C SER A 131 52.56 23.60 16.59
N VAL A 132 51.61 23.70 15.65
CA VAL A 132 51.48 24.87 14.76
C VAL A 132 50.00 25.11 14.43
N SER A 133 49.72 26.40 14.28
CA SER A 133 48.51 27.20 14.25
C SER A 133 47.40 26.88 13.23
N ARG A 134 46.19 27.26 13.69
CA ARG A 134 44.98 27.55 12.92
C ARG A 134 45.26 28.43 11.70
N LEU A 135 44.66 28.06 10.57
CA LEU A 135 44.47 28.96 9.43
C LEU A 135 42.98 29.00 9.08
N SER A 136 42.45 30.21 9.20
CA SER A 136 41.10 30.61 8.82
C SER A 136 41.04 30.87 7.32
N SER A 137 39.85 30.74 6.72
CA SER A 137 39.55 31.38 5.44
C SER A 137 38.07 31.74 5.40
N GLN A 138 37.75 33.00 5.68
CA GLN A 138 36.63 33.69 5.02
C GLN A 138 37.16 34.29 3.71
N PRO A 139 36.25 34.70 2.80
CA PRO A 139 36.30 36.11 2.45
C PRO A 139 34.93 36.81 2.31
N LEU A 140 34.92 38.02 2.86
CA LEU A 140 34.51 39.30 2.28
C LEU A 140 33.02 39.58 1.97
N VAL A 141 32.53 40.55 2.73
CA VAL A 141 31.36 41.40 2.55
C VAL A 141 31.77 42.59 1.66
N GLU A 142 30.91 42.99 0.73
CA GLU A 142 30.85 44.37 0.22
C GLU A 142 29.37 44.81 0.25
N ASP A 143 29.17 45.98 0.86
CA ASP A 143 27.90 46.63 1.18
C ASP A 143 27.28 47.33 -0.04
N SER A 144 25.94 47.43 -0.05
CA SER A 144 25.25 48.70 -0.34
C SER A 144 23.77 48.60 0.04
N GLU A 145 23.42 49.30 1.12
CA GLU A 145 22.06 49.63 1.53
C GLU A 145 21.45 50.67 0.58
N ILE A 146 20.18 50.52 0.22
CA ILE A 146 19.23 51.65 0.14
C ILE A 146 17.88 51.20 0.73
N ASP A 147 17.54 51.87 1.81
CA ASP A 147 16.29 51.91 2.56
C ASP A 147 15.16 52.58 1.75
N ASN A 148 13.94 52.05 1.83
CA ASN A 148 12.79 52.94 2.03
C ASN A 148 11.57 52.19 2.59
N SER A 149 11.37 52.39 3.89
CA SER A 149 10.11 52.22 4.59
C SER A 149 9.05 53.22 4.10
N ARG A 150 7.82 52.78 3.81
CA ARG A 150 6.63 53.44 4.38
C ARG A 150 5.32 52.66 4.23
N SER A 151 4.70 52.59 5.39
CA SER A 151 3.33 52.26 5.78
C SER A 151 2.25 53.10 5.09
N SER A 152 1.05 52.51 4.98
CA SER A 152 -0.23 53.20 5.21
C SER A 152 -1.39 52.19 5.35
N GLU A 153 -1.88 52.05 6.58
CA GLU A 153 -3.29 51.76 6.85
C GLU A 153 -4.16 52.96 6.42
N ILE A 154 -5.44 52.73 6.12
CA ILE A 154 -6.63 53.46 6.64
C ILE A 154 -7.91 53.07 5.86
N ASN A 155 -8.81 52.42 6.61
CA ASN A 155 -10.27 52.57 6.80
C ASN A 155 -11.38 52.32 5.73
N SER A 156 -12.45 51.72 6.31
CA SER A 156 -13.91 52.01 6.22
C SER A 156 -14.66 51.52 4.96
N GLU A 157 -15.59 50.57 5.05
CA GLU A 157 -16.96 50.56 5.63
C GLU A 157 -18.07 50.79 4.59
N ASN A 158 -19.07 49.89 4.63
CA ASN A 158 -20.52 50.06 4.36
C ASN A 158 -21.17 49.81 2.97
N ASN A 159 -22.32 49.10 3.09
CA ASN A 159 -23.56 49.01 2.29
C ASN A 159 -23.59 48.04 1.08
N LEU A 160 -24.43 46.99 1.03
CA LEU A 160 -25.92 46.86 1.02
C LEU A 160 -26.61 47.51 -0.19
N GLU A 161 -27.29 46.67 -1.00
CA GLU A 161 -28.44 46.86 -1.94
C GLU A 161 -28.26 45.85 -3.10
N VAL A 162 -29.03 44.77 -3.28
CA VAL A 162 -30.46 44.59 -3.60
C VAL A 162 -30.93 45.36 -4.85
N ASP A 163 -31.16 44.63 -5.94
CA ASP A 163 -32.23 44.77 -6.95
C ASP A 163 -32.05 43.63 -7.98
N GLN A 164 -32.96 42.70 -8.27
CA GLN A 164 -34.37 42.73 -8.71
C GLN A 164 -34.64 43.49 -10.03
N ASN A 165 -34.56 42.77 -11.16
CA ASN A 165 -35.64 42.64 -12.16
C ASN A 165 -35.17 41.72 -13.32
N SER A 166 -35.80 40.56 -13.58
CA SER A 166 -37.10 40.34 -14.23
C SER A 166 -37.14 40.77 -15.70
N THR A 167 -36.96 39.84 -16.67
CA THR A 167 -37.91 39.69 -17.80
C THR A 167 -37.71 38.40 -18.62
N SER A 168 -38.82 37.65 -18.73
CA SER A 168 -39.35 36.90 -19.89
C SER A 168 -38.61 35.71 -20.54
N LEU A 169 -39.29 34.55 -20.42
CA LEU A 169 -39.32 33.39 -21.32
C LEU A 169 -39.53 33.77 -22.80
N PRO A 170 -39.20 32.87 -23.75
CA PRO A 170 -40.25 31.99 -24.27
C PRO A 170 -39.85 30.51 -24.40
N SER A 171 -40.88 29.68 -24.29
CA SER A 171 -40.95 28.26 -24.62
C SER A 171 -40.82 27.99 -26.12
N CYS A 172 -40.17 26.88 -26.49
CA CYS A 172 -40.51 26.12 -27.70
C CYS A 172 -40.44 24.60 -27.41
N HIS A 173 -41.44 23.91 -27.95
CA HIS A 173 -41.70 22.48 -27.89
C HIS A 173 -41.23 21.81 -29.19
N ASN A 174 -41.16 20.47 -29.15
CA ASN A 174 -41.00 19.50 -30.25
C ASN A 174 -39.54 19.28 -30.69
N ASP A 175 -39.00 18.06 -30.88
CA ASP A 175 -39.62 16.80 -31.31
C ASP A 175 -38.96 15.56 -30.67
N ALA A 176 -39.74 14.49 -30.69
CA ALA A 176 -39.35 13.12 -30.39
C ALA A 176 -38.31 12.59 -31.39
N ASP A 177 -37.36 11.78 -30.92
CA ASP A 177 -36.96 10.62 -31.70
C ASP A 177 -36.53 9.45 -30.79
N SER A 178 -37.19 8.32 -31.03
CA SER A 178 -36.95 7.03 -30.40
C SER A 178 -36.09 6.21 -31.33
N LEU A 179 -34.91 5.74 -30.90
CA LEU A 179 -34.26 4.60 -31.56
C LEU A 179 -33.63 3.65 -30.54
N GLN A 180 -34.18 2.44 -30.57
CA GLN A 180 -33.70 1.20 -29.97
C GLN A 180 -32.25 0.90 -30.39
N TYR A 181 -31.46 0.33 -29.47
CA TYR A 181 -30.35 -0.54 -29.82
C TYR A 181 -30.40 -1.83 -28.99
N ASN A 182 -30.97 -2.84 -29.66
CA ASN A 182 -30.62 -4.25 -29.75
C ASN A 182 -29.80 -4.91 -28.64
N THR A 183 -30.49 -5.85 -27.96
CA THR A 183 -29.91 -7.02 -27.29
C THR A 183 -29.42 -8.00 -28.35
N GLU A 184 -28.11 -8.17 -28.48
CA GLU A 184 -27.52 -9.31 -29.19
C GLU A 184 -27.05 -10.36 -28.18
N ASN A 185 -27.68 -11.54 -28.26
CA ASN A 185 -27.28 -12.77 -27.61
C ASN A 185 -25.97 -13.25 -28.24
N VAL A 186 -24.88 -13.28 -27.45
CA VAL A 186 -23.66 -13.99 -27.83
C VAL A 186 -23.53 -15.24 -26.96
N SER A 187 -23.96 -16.36 -27.53
CA SER A 187 -23.65 -17.70 -27.06
C SER A 187 -22.18 -18.01 -27.35
N VAL A 188 -21.37 -18.31 -26.32
CA VAL A 188 -20.03 -18.88 -26.51
C VAL A 188 -19.94 -20.22 -25.79
N ASP A 189 -19.63 -21.20 -26.63
CA ASP A 189 -19.53 -22.63 -26.42
C ASP A 189 -18.50 -23.00 -25.35
N SER A 190 -18.95 -23.80 -24.37
CA SER A 190 -18.13 -24.35 -23.29
C SER A 190 -17.71 -25.77 -23.65
N SER A 191 -16.67 -25.91 -24.46
CA SER A 191 -16.05 -27.21 -24.70
C SER A 191 -14.57 -27.08 -25.06
N LYS A 192 -13.69 -27.17 -24.05
CA LYS A 192 -12.33 -27.74 -24.05
C LYS A 192 -11.52 -27.21 -22.86
N PHE A 193 -11.61 -27.89 -21.72
CA PHE A 193 -10.49 -28.00 -20.80
C PHE A 193 -10.45 -29.44 -20.29
N SER A 194 -9.52 -30.21 -20.87
CA SER A 194 -9.24 -31.58 -20.49
C SER A 194 -8.46 -31.57 -19.17
N SER A 195 -9.03 -32.19 -18.17
CA SER A 195 -8.42 -32.54 -16.89
C SER A 195 -7.39 -33.65 -17.05
N GLN A 196 -6.18 -33.45 -16.54
CA GLN A 196 -5.24 -34.52 -16.22
C GLN A 196 -4.96 -34.50 -14.71
N SER A 197 -5.30 -35.63 -14.07
CA SER A 197 -5.07 -35.93 -12.67
C SER A 197 -3.64 -36.41 -12.44
N ILE A 198 -2.99 -35.90 -11.41
CA ILE A 198 -1.93 -36.61 -10.70
C ILE A 198 -2.28 -36.52 -9.22
N GLY A 199 -2.64 -37.66 -8.65
CA GLY A 199 -2.86 -37.80 -7.22
C GLY A 199 -1.54 -38.06 -6.51
N GLU A 200 -1.43 -37.57 -5.28
CA GLU A 200 -0.58 -38.15 -4.26
C GLU A 200 -1.06 -37.74 -2.86
N SER A 201 -0.81 -38.64 -1.91
CA SER A 201 -1.62 -38.92 -0.73
C SER A 201 -1.43 -37.99 0.46
N ILE A 202 -2.52 -37.76 1.19
CA ILE A 202 -2.57 -37.07 2.49
C ILE A 202 -2.28 -38.08 3.61
N HIS A 203 -1.21 -37.87 4.38
CA HIS A 203 -1.03 -38.48 5.70
C HIS A 203 -1.48 -37.52 6.80
N SER A 204 -2.39 -38.03 7.63
CA SER A 204 -2.96 -37.41 8.82
C SER A 204 -1.95 -37.36 9.98
N ILE A 205 -1.83 -36.23 10.68
CA ILE A 205 -1.32 -36.17 12.05
C ILE A 205 -2.17 -35.20 12.87
N SER A 206 -2.81 -35.75 13.90
CA SER A 206 -3.55 -35.02 14.95
C SER A 206 -2.63 -34.61 16.10
N GLY A 207 -2.85 -33.41 16.64
CA GLY A 207 -2.73 -33.02 18.06
C GLY A 207 -1.35 -33.07 18.74
N SER A 208 -0.84 -31.91 19.17
CA SER A 208 -0.52 -31.62 20.59
C SER A 208 0.21 -30.28 20.80
N THR A 209 -0.35 -29.48 21.71
CA THR A 209 0.27 -28.67 22.78
C THR A 209 1.35 -27.61 22.48
N LEU A 210 1.04 -26.36 22.87
CA LEU A 210 2.00 -25.24 23.03
C LEU A 210 3.14 -25.59 24.01
N PRO A 211 4.40 -25.20 23.74
CA PRO A 211 5.44 -25.18 24.76
C PRO A 211 5.54 -23.80 25.43
N SER A 212 5.61 -23.86 26.76
CA SER A 212 5.93 -22.78 27.69
C SER A 212 7.38 -22.29 27.56
N PHE A 213 7.57 -20.98 27.69
CA PHE A 213 8.88 -20.34 27.86
C PHE A 213 9.54 -20.75 29.18
N THR A 214 10.70 -21.41 29.11
CA THR A 214 11.76 -21.36 30.15
C THR A 214 13.13 -21.56 29.50
N ASP A 215 14.12 -20.90 30.09
CA ASP A 215 15.44 -20.56 29.54
C ASP A 215 16.44 -21.71 29.33
N SER A 216 17.39 -21.40 28.45
CA SER A 216 18.79 -21.86 28.38
C SER A 216 19.17 -23.12 27.59
N SER A 217 20.03 -22.85 26.61
CA SER A 217 21.07 -23.70 26.01
C SER A 217 20.68 -24.71 24.94
N THR A 218 20.56 -24.23 23.70
CA THR A 218 21.16 -24.90 22.52
C THR A 218 21.20 -23.92 21.35
N ILE A 219 22.35 -23.25 21.15
CA ILE A 219 22.62 -22.45 19.96
C ILE A 219 22.77 -23.43 18.79
N SER A 220 21.71 -23.65 18.03
CA SER A 220 21.77 -24.38 16.77
C SER A 220 22.26 -23.46 15.66
N LYS A 221 23.41 -23.85 15.09
CA LYS A 221 24.11 -23.24 13.96
C LYS A 221 23.21 -23.11 12.72
N HIS A 222 22.67 -21.92 12.43
CA HIS A 222 22.33 -21.46 11.08
C HIS A 222 22.20 -19.92 11.10
N SER A 223 23.33 -19.22 11.20
CA SER A 223 23.40 -17.77 10.96
C SER A 223 24.58 -17.50 10.04
N GLY A 224 24.43 -17.94 8.79
CA GLY A 224 25.34 -17.53 7.73
C GLY A 224 24.84 -16.19 7.20
N LEU A 225 25.43 -15.08 7.63
CA LEU A 225 25.29 -13.84 6.86
C LEU A 225 25.82 -14.15 5.45
N VAL A 226 24.93 -14.27 4.48
CA VAL A 226 25.35 -14.45 3.09
C VAL A 226 25.79 -13.09 2.57
N THR A 227 27.09 -12.87 2.62
CA THR A 227 27.73 -11.71 2.03
C THR A 227 28.10 -12.04 0.59
N CYS A 228 27.52 -11.32 -0.37
CA CYS A 228 27.97 -11.41 -1.75
C CYS A 228 29.08 -10.37 -1.99
N GLN A 229 30.25 -10.83 -2.41
CA GLN A 229 31.40 -9.98 -2.77
C GLN A 229 31.27 -9.34 -4.17
N SER A 230 30.10 -9.43 -4.81
CA SER A 230 29.87 -8.91 -6.16
C SER A 230 29.09 -7.60 -6.12
N ASP A 231 29.55 -6.58 -6.84
CA ASP A 231 28.80 -5.33 -7.10
C ASP A 231 27.63 -5.54 -8.08
N ARG A 232 27.17 -6.79 -8.23
CA ARG A 232 26.07 -7.19 -9.11
C ARG A 232 24.75 -7.15 -8.35
N PRO A 233 23.66 -6.72 -9.00
CA PRO A 233 22.32 -6.83 -8.41
C PRO A 233 21.97 -8.27 -8.06
N GLN A 234 21.33 -8.43 -6.91
CA GLN A 234 20.99 -9.72 -6.31
C GLN A 234 19.48 -9.98 -6.31
N TYR A 235 18.69 -8.91 -6.16
CA TYR A 235 17.23 -8.97 -6.08
C TYR A 235 16.57 -8.16 -7.18
N THR A 236 15.40 -8.61 -7.60
CA THR A 236 14.50 -7.87 -8.51
C THR A 236 13.06 -8.01 -8.03
N TRP A 237 12.16 -7.25 -8.62
CA TRP A 237 10.74 -7.31 -8.32
C TRP A 237 10.18 -8.72 -8.57
N ARG A 238 9.40 -9.21 -7.62
CA ARG A 238 8.74 -10.53 -7.72
C ARG A 238 7.80 -10.57 -8.91
N ILE A 239 7.06 -9.47 -9.13
CA ILE A 239 6.03 -9.32 -10.15
C ILE A 239 6.36 -8.11 -11.02
N ASP A 240 6.25 -8.31 -12.32
CA ASP A 240 6.24 -7.22 -13.29
C ASP A 240 4.83 -6.61 -13.37
N LEU A 241 4.55 -5.64 -12.50
CA LEU A 241 3.20 -5.11 -12.32
C LEU A 241 2.66 -4.45 -13.59
N ILE A 242 3.51 -3.92 -14.49
CA ILE A 242 3.05 -3.25 -15.71
C ILE A 242 2.30 -4.20 -16.64
N LYS A 243 2.59 -5.51 -16.59
CA LYS A 243 1.87 -6.51 -17.38
C LYS A 243 0.38 -6.61 -17.00
N THR A 244 0.02 -6.11 -15.82
CA THR A 244 -1.38 -6.08 -15.37
C THR A 244 -2.11 -4.80 -15.79
N GLN A 245 -1.43 -3.83 -16.40
CA GLN A 245 -2.00 -2.55 -16.83
C GLN A 245 -3.28 -2.66 -17.67
N PRO A 246 -3.43 -3.62 -18.61
CA PRO A 246 -4.66 -3.77 -19.38
C PRO A 246 -5.91 -4.04 -18.51
N PHE A 247 -5.74 -4.55 -17.29
CA PHE A 247 -6.85 -4.91 -16.41
C PHE A 247 -7.24 -3.80 -15.43
N TRP A 248 -6.37 -2.81 -15.19
CA TRP A 248 -6.55 -1.82 -14.13
C TRP A 248 -7.85 -1.03 -14.28
N GLN A 249 -8.17 -0.57 -15.49
CA GLN A 249 -9.43 0.16 -15.74
C GLN A 249 -10.65 -0.67 -15.30
N GLY A 250 -10.68 -1.96 -15.67
CA GLY A 250 -11.77 -2.86 -15.30
C GLY A 250 -11.85 -3.16 -13.80
N TRP A 251 -10.75 -3.04 -13.06
CA TRP A 251 -10.76 -3.20 -11.61
C TRP A 251 -11.47 -2.04 -10.91
N PHE A 252 -11.31 -0.81 -11.38
CA PHE A 252 -11.81 0.39 -10.69
C PHE A 252 -13.09 0.99 -11.27
N SER A 253 -13.38 0.81 -12.57
CA SER A 253 -14.63 1.31 -13.18
C SER A 253 -15.86 0.76 -12.47
N GLY A 254 -16.72 1.64 -11.96
CA GLY A 254 -17.93 1.29 -11.22
C GLY A 254 -17.69 0.67 -9.84
N LEU A 255 -16.46 0.70 -9.33
CA LEU A 255 -16.07 0.05 -8.09
C LEU A 255 -16.87 0.57 -6.89
N SER A 256 -17.14 1.87 -6.83
CA SER A 256 -17.87 2.47 -5.70
C SER A 256 -19.31 1.96 -5.63
N LYS A 257 -19.97 1.83 -6.78
CA LYS A 257 -21.33 1.26 -6.87
C LYS A 257 -21.35 -0.23 -6.53
N LEU A 258 -20.36 -0.98 -7.01
CA LEU A 258 -20.22 -2.41 -6.67
C LEU A 258 -19.98 -2.60 -5.18
N PHE A 259 -19.12 -1.80 -4.57
CA PHE A 259 -18.89 -1.83 -3.12
C PHE A 259 -20.19 -1.56 -2.34
N LEU A 260 -20.99 -0.60 -2.78
CA LEU A 260 -22.25 -0.24 -2.11
C LEU A 260 -23.38 -1.27 -2.33
N SER A 261 -23.33 -2.10 -3.36
CA SER A 261 -24.34 -3.13 -3.65
C SER A 261 -24.17 -4.41 -2.82
N ILE A 262 -23.00 -4.60 -2.21
CA ILE A 262 -22.67 -5.73 -1.34
C ILE A 262 -23.44 -5.59 -0.02
N PRO A 263 -24.28 -6.56 0.38
CA PRO A 263 -25.12 -6.46 1.57
C PRO A 263 -24.35 -6.68 2.88
N GLU A 264 -23.22 -7.39 2.83
CA GLU A 264 -22.42 -7.71 4.01
C GLU A 264 -21.86 -6.44 4.68
N PRO A 265 -21.60 -6.47 6.00
CA PRO A 265 -20.91 -5.40 6.71
C PRO A 265 -19.60 -5.02 6.03
N LYS A 266 -19.41 -3.70 5.85
CA LYS A 266 -18.27 -3.13 5.14
C LYS A 266 -17.50 -2.15 6.00
N LEU A 267 -16.19 -2.18 5.87
CA LEU A 267 -15.26 -1.22 6.46
C LEU A 267 -14.34 -0.66 5.38
N LEU A 268 -14.27 0.67 5.27
CA LEU A 268 -13.36 1.38 4.38
C LEU A 268 -12.31 2.11 5.22
N LEU A 269 -11.04 1.76 5.03
CA LEU A 269 -9.92 2.46 5.67
C LEU A 269 -9.29 3.39 4.63
N LEU A 270 -9.20 4.70 4.89
CA LEU A 270 -8.62 5.67 3.97
C LEU A 270 -7.46 6.41 4.62
N ALA A 271 -6.40 6.66 3.85
CA ALA A 271 -5.35 7.58 4.28
C ALA A 271 -5.88 9.02 4.38
N ASP A 272 -6.78 9.39 3.46
CA ASP A 272 -7.30 10.75 3.33
C ASP A 272 -8.81 10.74 3.05
N ALA A 273 -9.54 11.64 3.71
CA ALA A 273 -10.99 11.79 3.58
C ALA A 273 -11.40 12.38 2.23
N ASP A 274 -10.54 13.21 1.64
CA ASP A 274 -10.80 13.91 0.38
C ASP A 274 -10.87 12.96 -0.83
N ARG A 275 -10.63 11.66 -0.58
CA ARG A 275 -10.67 10.60 -1.59
C ARG A 275 -12.06 10.04 -1.84
N LEU A 276 -13.05 10.31 -0.98
CA LEU A 276 -14.41 9.82 -1.15
C LEU A 276 -15.07 10.45 -2.37
N ASP A 277 -15.53 9.63 -3.31
CA ASP A 277 -16.32 10.12 -4.43
C ASP A 277 -17.78 10.37 -4.01
N LYS A 278 -18.57 10.89 -4.95
CA LYS A 278 -19.99 11.21 -4.71
C LYS A 278 -20.79 10.01 -4.23
N ASP A 279 -20.60 8.83 -4.83
CA ASP A 279 -21.38 7.64 -4.51
C ASP A 279 -21.03 7.13 -3.10
N LEU A 280 -19.75 7.07 -2.76
CA LEU A 280 -19.30 6.68 -1.41
C LEU A 280 -19.69 7.70 -0.35
N THR A 281 -19.65 9.00 -0.67
CA THR A 281 -20.11 10.05 0.25
C THR A 281 -21.58 9.87 0.59
N ILE A 282 -22.44 9.66 -0.41
CA ILE A 282 -23.87 9.38 -0.21
C ILE A 282 -24.05 8.09 0.59
N GLY A 283 -23.32 7.02 0.23
CA GLY A 283 -23.40 5.75 0.93
C GLY A 283 -22.98 5.82 2.39
N GLN A 284 -21.95 6.61 2.71
CA GLN A 284 -21.50 6.85 4.07
C GLN A 284 -22.54 7.64 4.87
N MET A 285 -23.10 8.71 4.30
CA MET A 285 -24.16 9.49 4.94
C MET A 285 -25.42 8.65 5.22
N GLN A 286 -25.68 7.62 4.40
CA GLN A 286 -26.74 6.63 4.59
C GLN A 286 -26.35 5.49 5.56
N GLY A 287 -25.14 5.48 6.11
CA GLY A 287 -24.67 4.44 7.05
C GLY A 287 -24.43 3.07 6.40
N LYS A 288 -24.21 2.99 5.08
CA LYS A 288 -24.05 1.71 4.35
C LYS A 288 -22.74 0.99 4.63
N PHE A 289 -21.75 1.69 5.17
CA PHE A 289 -20.44 1.14 5.54
C PHE A 289 -19.80 1.99 6.64
N GLN A 290 -18.85 1.41 7.37
CA GLN A 290 -18.02 2.12 8.34
C GLN A 290 -16.81 2.70 7.61
N VAL A 291 -16.42 3.93 7.95
CA VAL A 291 -15.18 4.53 7.43
C VAL A 291 -14.23 4.87 8.58
N GLN A 292 -12.94 4.64 8.38
CA GLN A 292 -11.89 5.08 9.29
C GLN A 292 -10.80 5.81 8.52
N LEU A 293 -10.39 6.96 9.04
CA LEU A 293 -9.36 7.81 8.46
C LEU A 293 -8.00 7.65 9.15
N PHE A 294 -6.93 7.69 8.35
CA PHE A 294 -5.52 7.56 8.75
C PHE A 294 -4.66 8.70 8.17
N PRO A 295 -4.86 9.96 8.60
CA PRO A 295 -4.25 11.14 7.98
C PRO A 295 -2.71 11.20 8.01
N ARG A 296 -2.06 10.36 8.82
CA ARG A 296 -0.59 10.28 8.91
C ARG A 296 0.01 9.16 8.07
N ALA A 297 -0.82 8.26 7.55
CA ALA A 297 -0.37 7.18 6.67
C ALA A 297 -0.17 7.68 5.25
N GLY A 298 0.76 7.06 4.53
CA GLY A 298 0.82 7.10 3.07
C GLY A 298 -0.16 6.10 2.47
N HIS A 299 0.18 5.58 1.29
CA HIS A 299 -0.69 4.65 0.57
C HIS A 299 -0.83 3.30 1.29
N ALA A 300 0.25 2.78 1.88
CA ALA A 300 0.26 1.50 2.57
C ALA A 300 -0.18 1.66 4.05
N VAL A 301 -1.46 2.01 4.26
CA VAL A 301 -2.02 2.34 5.59
C VAL A 301 -1.75 1.26 6.65
N GLN A 302 -1.91 -0.01 6.25
CA GLN A 302 -1.65 -1.18 7.08
C GLN A 302 -0.18 -1.37 7.46
N GLU A 303 0.74 -0.85 6.65
CA GLU A 303 2.17 -0.92 6.93
C GLU A 303 2.65 0.30 7.71
N ASP A 304 2.07 1.47 7.45
CA ASP A 304 2.47 2.70 8.13
C ASP A 304 1.95 2.76 9.58
N THR A 305 0.74 2.26 9.83
CA THR A 305 0.08 2.31 11.14
C THR A 305 -0.56 0.98 11.53
N PRO A 306 0.22 -0.11 11.62
CA PRO A 306 -0.30 -1.47 11.79
C PRO A 306 -1.17 -1.63 13.04
N ASP A 307 -0.76 -1.06 14.18
CA ASP A 307 -1.50 -1.19 15.44
C ASP A 307 -2.90 -0.57 15.36
N ARG A 308 -3.01 0.61 14.74
CA ARG A 308 -4.30 1.28 14.54
C ARG A 308 -5.18 0.53 13.55
N VAL A 309 -4.60 -0.03 12.49
CA VAL A 309 -5.36 -0.87 11.55
C VAL A 309 -5.87 -2.12 12.25
N ALA A 310 -5.03 -2.79 13.04
CA ALA A 310 -5.43 -3.96 13.83
C ALA A 310 -6.56 -3.63 14.82
N GLU A 311 -6.46 -2.49 15.50
CA GLU A 311 -7.50 -2.01 16.42
C GLU A 311 -8.84 -1.74 15.71
N CYS A 312 -8.80 -1.12 14.53
CA CYS A 312 -10.00 -0.88 13.72
C CYS A 312 -10.62 -2.17 13.20
N LEU A 313 -9.80 -3.12 12.74
CA LEU A 313 -10.26 -4.45 12.36
C LEU A 313 -10.91 -5.16 13.56
N ALA A 314 -10.24 -5.22 14.71
CA ALA A 314 -10.77 -5.85 15.91
C ALA A 314 -12.14 -5.27 16.33
N ARG A 315 -12.26 -3.93 16.36
CA ARG A 315 -13.55 -3.27 16.64
C ARG A 315 -14.63 -3.66 15.63
N PHE A 316 -14.30 -3.70 14.34
CA PHE A 316 -15.23 -4.11 13.30
C PHE A 316 -15.69 -5.56 13.48
N LEU A 317 -14.77 -6.47 13.79
CA LEU A 317 -15.08 -7.88 14.03
C LEU A 317 -15.99 -8.07 15.25
N VAL A 318 -15.67 -7.43 16.37
CA VAL A 318 -16.47 -7.50 17.61
C VAL A 318 -17.84 -6.87 17.41
N ARG A 319 -17.91 -5.68 16.79
CA ARG A 319 -19.18 -4.97 16.54
C ARG A 319 -20.16 -5.81 15.71
N ASN A 320 -19.65 -6.56 14.73
CA ASN A 320 -20.46 -7.41 13.86
C ASN A 320 -20.59 -8.85 14.37
N ARG A 321 -20.13 -9.14 15.59
CA ARG A 321 -20.23 -10.46 16.23
C ARG A 321 -19.53 -11.59 15.45
N PHE A 322 -18.44 -11.26 14.76
CA PHE A 322 -17.59 -12.26 14.11
C PHE A 322 -16.56 -12.88 15.05
N THR A 323 -16.25 -12.17 16.14
CA THR A 323 -15.36 -12.63 17.21
C THR A 323 -15.72 -11.92 18.50
N GLU A 324 -15.18 -12.39 19.62
CA GLU A 324 -15.27 -11.75 20.92
C GLU A 324 -13.94 -11.09 21.29
N ALA A 325 -14.01 -10.04 22.12
CA ALA A 325 -12.80 -9.49 22.72
C ALA A 325 -12.27 -10.50 23.74
N ARG A 326 -10.96 -10.77 23.72
CA ARG A 326 -10.36 -11.56 24.80
C ARG A 326 -10.37 -10.72 26.06
N SER A 327 -10.96 -11.26 27.12
CA SER A 327 -11.12 -10.58 28.41
C SER A 327 -9.78 -10.24 29.08
N ASP A 328 -8.71 -10.99 28.77
CA ASP A 328 -7.50 -10.98 29.58
C ASP A 328 -6.22 -11.06 28.72
N LEU A 329 -5.38 -10.03 28.83
CA LEU A 329 -3.91 -10.02 28.72
C LEU A 329 -3.36 -8.89 29.59
#